data_AF-B5Y4F8-F1
#
_entry.id   AF-B5Y4F8-F1
#
_cell.length_a   1.000
_cell.length_b   1.000
_cell.length_c   1.000
_cell.angle_alpha   90.00
_cell.angle_beta   90.00
_cell.angle_gamma   90.00
#
_symmetry.space_group_name_H-M   'P 1'
#
loop_
_entity.id
_entity.type
_entity.pdbx_description
1 polymer ?
#
loop_
_entity_poly.entity_id
_entity_poly.type
_entity_poly.pdbx_seq_one_letter_code
_entity_poly.pdbx_strand_id
1 'polypeptide(L)'
;MTTICACSSIFVLASIALSSIGILVSMDVVRNMQSFEDEAYLLQGSLFLDKRSSDYGQSDTGIQKTAFELDTRVEQYPIRRASYEIPGRNFQNLSVAPETFRKPFWSNSSSFDIDAPTILVQLGGELANQLGYIARASGLVWWLAREYGVNANVVLRRQESTTTKWIRARTDVTRCFPYLRDLNFEAGYTDEITQEISFLKDPALQSNSTSARLIEARREGEYDETLQSFLSLYAQNHTNMGKRNGYVNKPILVSKKMSGKDLIVDKYYEDIRRIYHFDESCCVDVPDADESIFHFRNFVSEDSRLGNDVTCKELAPDQVANELFAHLNPGDKVAITSRYPDDFRTRMIVEAFEKRNIRVRVVGPRSGVADFCFLMHAQKELVGTAKSSFLIWAGLLGNATKVRAYTVNTSGEQGTFNRYKYTHPELKSRFRFELYAANISVSDLVLPKM
;
A
#
# COMPACT_ATOMS: atom_id res chain seq x y z
N MET A 1 78.00 44.23 46.28
CA MET A 1 78.32 43.90 44.88
C MET A 1 77.11 43.20 44.28
N THR A 2 76.71 43.64 43.08
CA THR A 2 75.98 42.91 42.02
C THR A 2 74.51 42.48 42.27
N THR A 3 73.52 43.22 41.73
CA THR A 3 72.76 43.05 40.43
C THR A 3 71.57 42.10 40.57
N ILE A 4 70.28 42.47 40.37
CA ILE A 4 69.53 42.95 39.17
C ILE A 4 69.84 42.18 37.88
N CYS A 5 68.85 41.44 37.36
CA CYS A 5 68.41 41.35 35.95
C CYS A 5 67.58 40.06 35.77
N ALA A 6 66.33 40.11 35.31
CA ALA A 6 65.84 40.51 33.98
C ALA A 6 65.96 39.37 32.95
N CYS A 7 64.77 39.00 32.44
CA CYS A 7 64.38 38.84 31.05
C CYS A 7 65.22 38.03 30.05
N SER A 8 64.45 37.47 29.11
CA SER A 8 64.82 37.21 27.70
C SER A 8 65.50 35.86 27.46
N SER A 9 65.24 35.10 26.41
CA SER A 9 64.35 35.19 25.24
C SER A 9 64.54 33.90 24.43
N ILE A 10 63.89 33.81 23.26
CA ILE A 10 63.97 32.80 22.16
C ILE A 10 62.69 31.95 22.16
N PHE A 11 61.55 32.37 21.57
CA PHE A 11 61.21 32.78 20.19
C PHE A 11 61.31 31.66 19.13
N VAL A 12 60.14 31.38 18.53
CA VAL A 12 59.83 30.73 17.22
C VAL A 12 59.82 29.19 17.15
N LEU A 13 58.64 28.59 17.37
CA LEU A 13 57.96 27.59 16.49
C LEU A 13 56.86 26.84 17.26
N ALA A 14 55.67 27.44 17.40
CA ALA A 14 54.45 26.70 17.78
C ALA A 14 53.19 27.51 17.43
N SER A 15 53.03 27.87 16.15
CA SER A 15 51.78 28.46 15.61
C SER A 15 51.29 27.75 14.34
N ILE A 16 51.51 26.43 14.23
CA ILE A 16 50.85 25.57 13.23
C ILE A 16 50.60 24.19 13.87
N ALA A 17 49.52 24.07 14.63
CA ALA A 17 48.91 22.79 15.01
C ALA A 17 47.47 23.02 15.50
N LEU A 18 46.69 23.77 14.72
CA LEU A 18 45.26 24.00 14.91
C LEU A 18 44.57 23.89 13.55
N SER A 19 44.67 22.71 12.91
CA SER A 19 43.92 22.41 11.68
C SER A 19 44.04 20.93 11.23
N SER A 20 43.90 19.94 12.12
CA SER A 20 43.89 18.52 11.69
C SER A 20 43.23 17.51 12.64
N ILE A 21 42.18 17.87 13.39
CA ILE A 21 41.29 16.89 14.03
C ILE A 21 39.85 17.37 13.85
N GLY A 22 39.37 17.19 12.63
CA GLY A 22 38.04 17.50 12.16
C GLY A 22 38.04 17.01 10.72
N ILE A 23 37.13 16.08 10.39
CA ILE A 23 37.08 15.21 9.19
C ILE A 23 37.59 13.80 9.51
N LEU A 24 36.71 12.95 10.05
CA LEU A 24 36.63 11.50 9.78
C LEU A 24 35.37 10.86 10.42
N VAL A 25 34.20 11.52 10.35
CA VAL A 25 32.89 10.91 10.68
C VAL A 25 31.78 11.31 9.69
N SER A 26 32.11 11.66 8.43
CA SER A 26 31.09 12.04 7.44
C SER A 26 31.20 11.34 6.08
N MET A 27 31.72 10.11 6.03
CA MET A 27 31.83 9.38 4.76
C MET A 27 30.81 8.25 4.56
N ASP A 28 29.96 7.93 5.54
CA ASP A 28 28.90 6.92 5.37
C ASP A 28 27.49 7.48 5.08
N VAL A 29 27.30 8.80 5.12
CA VAL A 29 26.01 9.44 4.80
C VAL A 29 25.91 9.89 3.32
N VAL A 30 27.04 10.02 2.62
CA VAL A 30 27.07 10.54 1.24
C VAL A 30 26.74 9.47 0.18
N ARG A 31 26.75 8.18 0.54
CA ARG A 31 26.42 7.10 -0.42
C ARG A 31 24.91 6.93 -0.73
N ASN A 32 24.02 7.62 -0.02
CA ASN A 32 22.58 7.51 -0.25
C ASN A 32 21.93 8.72 -0.95
N MET A 33 22.68 9.80 -1.22
CA MET A 33 22.17 10.94 -2.00
C MET A 33 22.39 10.78 -3.52
N GLN A 34 23.34 9.96 -3.95
CA GLN A 34 23.57 9.69 -5.39
C GLN A 34 22.37 8.98 -6.06
N SER A 35 21.48 8.33 -5.31
CA SER A 35 20.24 7.76 -5.86
C SER A 35 19.20 8.82 -6.27
N PHE A 36 19.33 10.08 -5.84
CA PHE A 36 18.37 11.14 -6.18
C PHE A 36 18.83 12.01 -7.36
N GLU A 37 20.13 12.13 -7.62
CA GLU A 37 20.65 12.89 -8.77
C GLU A 37 20.45 12.14 -10.10
N ASP A 38 20.45 10.80 -10.08
CA ASP A 38 20.16 9.98 -11.27
C ASP A 38 18.70 10.10 -11.76
N GLU A 39 17.77 10.52 -10.90
CA GLU A 39 16.35 10.72 -11.25
C GLU A 39 16.12 12.09 -11.93
N ALA A 40 17.00 13.08 -11.69
CA ALA A 40 16.93 14.39 -12.33
C ALA A 40 17.58 14.40 -13.74
N TYR A 41 18.64 13.61 -13.94
CA TYR A 41 19.36 13.57 -15.22
C TYR A 41 18.58 12.82 -16.33
N LEU A 42 17.69 11.89 -15.96
CA LEU A 42 16.85 11.16 -16.93
C LEU A 42 15.62 11.94 -17.42
N LEU A 43 15.23 13.02 -16.74
CA LEU A 43 14.10 13.88 -17.15
C LEU A 43 14.50 15.00 -18.10
N GLN A 44 15.80 15.25 -18.28
CA GLN A 44 16.31 16.31 -19.17
C GLN A 44 16.69 15.80 -20.57
N GLY A 45 16.70 14.48 -20.78
CA GLY A 45 17.08 13.84 -22.05
C GLY A 45 15.95 13.55 -23.03
N SER A 46 14.69 13.83 -22.69
CA SER A 46 13.52 13.49 -23.53
C SER A 46 12.80 14.69 -24.16
N LEU A 47 13.44 15.85 -24.22
CA LEU A 47 12.90 17.06 -24.83
C LEU A 47 13.70 17.47 -26.08
N PHE A 48 13.88 16.61 -27.09
CA PHE A 48 14.15 17.04 -28.48
C PHE A 48 13.96 15.87 -29.47
N LEU A 49 13.30 16.18 -30.61
CA LEU A 49 12.89 15.33 -31.75
C LEU A 49 11.67 14.42 -31.48
N ASP A 50 10.56 14.50 -32.22
CA ASP A 50 10.48 14.54 -33.67
C ASP A 50 9.28 15.37 -34.18
N LYS A 51 9.49 16.08 -35.29
CA LYS A 51 8.54 16.97 -35.97
C LYS A 51 8.42 16.46 -37.41
N ARG A 52 7.47 15.56 -37.66
CA ARG A 52 6.94 15.20 -39.00
C ARG A 52 5.45 14.87 -38.82
N SER A 53 4.53 15.75 -39.22
CA SER A 53 3.96 15.83 -40.58
C SER A 53 3.36 14.51 -41.07
N SER A 54 2.04 14.36 -40.94
CA SER A 54 1.21 13.89 -42.04
C SER A 54 -0.24 14.33 -41.85
N ASP A 55 -0.72 15.15 -42.78
CA ASP A 55 -2.12 15.24 -43.16
C ASP A 55 -2.73 13.84 -43.30
N TYR A 56 -3.98 13.64 -42.86
CA TYR A 56 -5.05 12.98 -43.62
C TYR A 56 -6.36 12.96 -42.81
N GLY A 57 -7.43 13.46 -43.43
CA GLY A 57 -8.74 12.81 -43.40
C GLY A 57 -9.71 13.16 -42.26
N GLN A 58 -10.51 14.20 -42.46
CA GLN A 58 -11.87 14.26 -41.93
C GLN A 58 -12.64 12.99 -42.34
N SER A 59 -13.30 12.34 -41.38
CA SER A 59 -14.52 11.59 -41.67
C SER A 59 -15.53 11.76 -40.53
N ASP A 60 -16.61 12.43 -40.89
CA ASP A 60 -17.89 12.43 -40.20
C ASP A 60 -18.40 11.00 -40.03
N THR A 61 -18.66 10.59 -38.79
CA THR A 61 -19.73 9.62 -38.51
C THR A 61 -20.43 10.00 -37.21
N GLY A 62 -21.64 10.54 -37.36
CA GLY A 62 -22.56 10.77 -36.25
C GLY A 62 -22.97 9.46 -35.60
N ILE A 63 -22.78 9.36 -34.30
CA ILE A 63 -23.32 8.27 -33.48
C ILE A 63 -24.47 8.83 -32.66
N GLN A 64 -25.67 8.33 -32.96
CA GLN A 64 -26.90 8.55 -32.19
C GLN A 64 -26.71 8.03 -30.76
N LYS A 65 -26.95 8.91 -29.77
CA LYS A 65 -27.12 8.52 -28.37
C LYS A 65 -28.50 7.87 -28.21
N THR A 66 -28.53 6.55 -28.04
CA THR A 66 -29.68 5.85 -27.47
C THR A 66 -29.55 5.87 -25.95
N ALA A 67 -30.52 6.51 -25.29
CA ALA A 67 -30.68 6.48 -23.84
C ALA A 67 -31.24 5.10 -23.46
N PHE A 68 -30.49 4.34 -22.65
CA PHE A 68 -31.03 3.20 -21.93
C PHE A 68 -31.52 3.69 -20.56
N GLU A 69 -32.83 3.74 -20.38
CA GLU A 69 -33.44 3.81 -19.05
C GLU A 69 -33.21 2.48 -18.33
N LEU A 70 -32.45 2.51 -17.24
CA LEU A 70 -32.31 1.38 -16.33
C LEU A 70 -33.45 1.44 -15.31
N ASP A 71 -34.47 0.62 -15.52
CA ASP A 71 -35.54 0.36 -14.56
C ASP A 71 -34.95 -0.33 -13.32
N THR A 72 -34.92 0.38 -12.20
CA THR A 72 -34.41 -0.11 -10.92
C THR A 72 -35.55 -0.64 -10.06
N ARG A 73 -36.05 -1.82 -10.42
CA ARG A 73 -36.84 -2.65 -9.50
C ARG A 73 -35.93 -3.67 -8.84
N VAL A 74 -35.52 -3.37 -7.61
CA VAL A 74 -34.85 -4.31 -6.72
C VAL A 74 -35.89 -5.32 -6.24
N GLU A 75 -36.03 -6.44 -6.95
CA GLU A 75 -36.68 -7.63 -6.40
C GLU A 75 -35.75 -8.26 -5.34
N GLN A 76 -36.20 -8.23 -4.09
CA GLN A 76 -35.60 -9.01 -3.00
C GLN A 76 -35.85 -10.49 -3.26
N TYR A 77 -34.85 -11.19 -3.80
CA TYR A 77 -34.85 -12.65 -3.81
C TYR A 77 -34.42 -13.18 -2.43
N PRO A 78 -35.20 -14.09 -1.80
CA PRO A 78 -34.78 -14.75 -0.58
C PRO A 78 -33.58 -15.67 -0.89
N ILE A 79 -32.46 -15.44 -0.20
CA ILE A 79 -31.26 -16.28 -0.26
C ILE A 79 -31.63 -17.65 0.33
N ARG A 80 -31.98 -18.61 -0.54
CA ARG A 80 -31.95 -20.03 -0.20
C ARG A 80 -30.50 -20.46 -0.15
N ARG A 81 -29.99 -20.83 1.04
CA ARG A 81 -28.76 -21.63 1.17
C ARG A 81 -28.96 -22.92 0.38
N ALA A 82 -28.43 -22.98 -0.83
CA ALA A 82 -28.28 -24.22 -1.56
C ALA A 82 -27.11 -24.98 -0.91
N SER A 83 -27.42 -25.98 -0.08
CA SER A 83 -26.47 -27.00 0.33
C SER A 83 -26.14 -27.86 -0.88
N TYR A 84 -25.16 -27.45 -1.69
CA TYR A 84 -24.58 -28.31 -2.70
C TYR A 84 -23.66 -29.30 -1.98
N GLU A 85 -24.12 -30.54 -1.84
CA GLU A 85 -23.27 -31.65 -1.45
C GLU A 85 -22.24 -31.88 -2.56
N ILE A 86 -20.98 -31.54 -2.28
CA ILE A 86 -19.85 -31.92 -3.14
C ILE A 86 -19.75 -33.45 -3.07
N PRO A 87 -19.94 -34.19 -4.18
CA PRO A 87 -19.89 -35.65 -4.13
C PRO A 87 -18.46 -36.11 -3.82
N GLY A 88 -18.28 -36.85 -2.73
CA GLY A 88 -17.16 -37.79 -2.59
C GLY A 88 -16.06 -37.48 -1.56
N ARG A 89 -16.18 -36.45 -0.72
CA ARG A 89 -15.34 -36.38 0.51
C ARG A 89 -16.19 -36.02 1.72
N ASN A 90 -16.34 -37.00 2.60
CA ASN A 90 -17.08 -36.87 3.85
C ASN A 90 -16.23 -36.07 4.86
N PHE A 91 -16.30 -34.74 4.81
CA PHE A 91 -15.51 -33.84 5.68
C PHE A 91 -16.08 -33.71 7.11
N GLN A 92 -17.11 -34.49 7.47
CA GLN A 92 -17.85 -34.34 8.73
C GLN A 92 -17.09 -34.80 10.01
N ASN A 93 -15.87 -35.33 9.89
CA ASN A 93 -15.08 -35.83 11.04
C ASN A 93 -13.75 -35.09 11.27
N LEU A 94 -13.59 -33.87 10.76
CA LEU A 94 -12.43 -33.05 11.12
C LEU A 94 -12.70 -32.38 12.47
N SER A 95 -12.16 -32.97 13.54
CA SER A 95 -12.01 -32.25 14.81
C SER A 95 -11.24 -30.98 14.51
N VAL A 96 -11.83 -29.81 14.80
CA VAL A 96 -11.17 -28.52 14.68
C VAL A 96 -9.97 -28.56 15.62
N ALA A 97 -8.79 -28.85 15.08
CA ALA A 97 -7.55 -28.79 15.83
C ALA A 97 -7.42 -27.37 16.43
N PRO A 98 -6.84 -27.22 17.63
CA PRO A 98 -6.58 -25.89 18.18
C PRO A 98 -5.85 -25.06 17.12
N GLU A 99 -6.28 -23.82 16.91
CA GLU A 99 -5.76 -22.92 15.88
C GLU A 99 -4.28 -22.61 16.16
N THR A 100 -3.39 -23.53 15.80
CA THR A 100 -1.95 -23.28 15.80
C THR A 100 -1.68 -22.34 14.64
N PHE A 101 -1.11 -21.19 14.95
CA PHE A 101 -0.68 -20.24 13.93
C PHE A 101 0.16 -20.93 12.87
N ARG A 102 -0.29 -20.83 11.62
CA ARG A 102 0.39 -21.39 10.46
C ARG A 102 0.77 -20.26 9.52
N LYS A 103 2.07 -20.05 9.37
CA LYS A 103 2.62 -19.21 8.30
C LYS A 103 2.13 -19.78 6.96
N PRO A 104 1.54 -18.97 6.07
CA PRO A 104 1.14 -19.45 4.74
C PRO A 104 2.34 -20.06 4.00
N PHE A 105 2.12 -21.06 3.14
CA PHE A 105 3.20 -21.68 2.38
C PHE A 105 3.62 -20.83 1.20
N TRP A 106 4.94 -20.73 1.01
CA TRP A 106 5.56 -19.94 -0.04
C TRP A 106 6.32 -20.86 -0.99
N SER A 107 6.46 -20.44 -2.24
CA SER A 107 7.08 -21.22 -3.33
C SER A 107 8.48 -21.77 -3.06
N ASN A 108 9.22 -21.20 -2.10
CA ASN A 108 10.57 -21.61 -1.75
C ASN A 108 10.65 -22.39 -0.43
N SER A 109 9.52 -22.65 0.25
CA SER A 109 9.55 -23.45 1.48
C SER A 109 9.69 -24.94 1.15
N SER A 110 10.41 -25.69 1.98
CA SER A 110 10.50 -27.17 1.90
C SER A 110 9.14 -27.87 1.97
N SER A 111 8.11 -27.14 2.40
CA SER A 111 6.71 -27.56 2.49
C SER A 111 5.84 -27.14 1.29
N PHE A 112 6.44 -26.68 0.18
CA PHE A 112 5.70 -26.40 -1.05
C PHE A 112 5.20 -27.71 -1.67
N ASP A 113 3.89 -27.88 -1.71
CA ASP A 113 3.25 -29.03 -2.34
C ASP A 113 2.92 -28.67 -3.80
N ILE A 114 3.62 -29.24 -4.76
CA ILE A 114 3.37 -28.96 -6.18
C ILE A 114 1.90 -29.23 -6.54
N ASP A 115 1.24 -30.19 -5.87
CA ASP A 115 -0.14 -30.61 -6.08
C ASP A 115 -1.15 -29.92 -5.16
N ALA A 116 -0.77 -28.82 -4.49
CA ALA A 116 -1.72 -27.97 -3.79
C ALA A 116 -2.35 -26.91 -4.72
N PRO A 117 -3.58 -26.44 -4.43
CA PRO A 117 -4.17 -25.29 -5.10
C PRO A 117 -3.27 -24.05 -4.97
N THR A 118 -3.17 -23.27 -6.05
CA THR A 118 -2.26 -22.11 -6.07
C THR A 118 -3.04 -20.80 -6.11
N ILE A 119 -2.67 -19.89 -5.21
CA ILE A 119 -3.07 -18.49 -5.20
C ILE A 119 -1.93 -17.66 -5.78
N LEU A 120 -2.15 -17.10 -6.96
CA LEU A 120 -1.20 -16.24 -7.65
C LEU A 120 -1.48 -14.77 -7.32
N VAL A 121 -0.51 -14.11 -6.71
CA VAL A 121 -0.63 -12.73 -6.23
C VAL A 121 0.10 -11.81 -7.19
N GLN A 122 -0.62 -10.84 -7.73
CA GLN A 122 -0.07 -9.83 -8.63
C GLN A 122 0.41 -8.64 -7.81
N LEU A 123 1.72 -8.51 -7.68
CA LEU A 123 2.37 -7.49 -6.88
C LEU A 123 2.63 -6.21 -7.67
N GLY A 124 2.44 -5.06 -7.02
CA GLY A 124 2.72 -3.74 -7.59
C GLY A 124 2.72 -2.63 -6.55
N GLY A 125 3.21 -1.46 -6.94
CA GLY A 125 3.23 -0.28 -6.06
C GLY A 125 4.34 -0.31 -4.99
N GLU A 126 4.15 0.51 -3.97
CA GLU A 126 5.11 0.76 -2.88
C GLU A 126 4.86 -0.19 -1.69
N LEU A 127 5.64 -0.02 -0.60
CA LEU A 127 5.63 -0.89 0.58
C LEU A 127 4.23 -1.30 1.05
N ALA A 128 3.37 -0.34 1.40
CA ALA A 128 2.03 -0.64 1.91
C ALA A 128 1.12 -1.34 0.88
N ASN A 129 1.36 -1.14 -0.42
CA ASN A 129 0.63 -1.87 -1.45
C ASN A 129 1.01 -3.36 -1.42
N GLN A 130 2.31 -3.66 -1.31
CA GLN A 130 2.82 -5.03 -1.22
C GLN A 130 2.28 -5.75 0.02
N LEU A 131 2.27 -5.08 1.19
CA LEU A 131 1.67 -5.61 2.41
C LEU A 131 0.19 -5.98 2.17
N GLY A 132 -0.55 -5.07 1.53
CA GLY A 132 -1.93 -5.29 1.14
C GLY A 132 -2.17 -6.53 0.28
N TYR A 133 -1.37 -6.73 -0.76
CA TYR A 133 -1.50 -7.89 -1.65
C TYR A 133 -1.17 -9.21 -0.93
N ILE A 134 -0.08 -9.23 -0.17
CA ILE A 134 0.37 -10.41 0.57
C ILE A 134 -0.65 -10.77 1.67
N ALA A 135 -1.25 -9.78 2.33
CA ALA A 135 -2.22 -9.99 3.38
C ALA A 135 -3.50 -10.61 2.84
N ARG A 136 -3.95 -10.13 1.67
CA ARG A 136 -5.11 -10.72 0.98
C ARG A 136 -4.88 -12.19 0.69
N ALA A 137 -3.73 -12.52 0.12
CA ALA A 137 -3.38 -13.90 -0.21
C ALA A 137 -3.28 -14.78 1.04
N SER A 138 -2.65 -14.27 2.10
CA SER A 138 -2.52 -14.97 3.39
C SER A 138 -3.90 -15.27 3.99
N GLY A 139 -4.81 -14.29 3.97
CA GLY A 139 -6.18 -14.49 4.41
C GLY A 139 -6.96 -15.49 3.59
N LEU A 140 -6.79 -15.50 2.26
CA LEU A 140 -7.40 -16.52 1.40
C LEU A 140 -6.88 -17.93 1.70
N VAL A 141 -5.58 -18.08 1.98
CA VAL A 141 -5.00 -19.35 2.45
C VAL A 141 -5.61 -19.78 3.77
N TRP A 142 -5.70 -18.89 4.76
CA TRP A 142 -6.31 -19.22 6.05
C TRP A 142 -7.79 -19.57 5.90
N TRP A 143 -8.51 -18.89 5.02
CA TRP A 143 -9.91 -19.21 4.73
C TRP A 143 -10.06 -20.59 4.10
N LEU A 144 -9.27 -20.91 3.08
CA LEU A 144 -9.24 -22.24 2.47
C LEU A 144 -8.90 -23.34 3.49
N ALA A 145 -7.92 -23.07 4.35
CA ALA A 145 -7.48 -24.06 5.33
C ALA A 145 -8.52 -24.27 6.45
N ARG A 146 -9.07 -23.20 7.02
CA ARG A 146 -9.96 -23.28 8.19
C ARG A 146 -11.39 -23.65 7.85
N GLU A 147 -11.91 -23.14 6.73
CA GLU A 147 -13.31 -23.36 6.35
C GLU A 147 -13.48 -24.58 5.43
N TYR A 148 -12.46 -24.89 4.63
CA TYR A 148 -12.55 -25.95 3.61
C TYR A 148 -11.54 -27.09 3.81
N GLY A 149 -10.64 -27.02 4.81
CA GLY A 149 -9.62 -28.04 5.04
C GLY A 149 -8.57 -28.13 3.92
N VAL A 150 -8.43 -27.08 3.11
CA VAL A 150 -7.56 -27.07 1.92
C VAL A 150 -6.31 -26.23 2.17
N ASN A 151 -5.15 -26.86 2.03
CA ASN A 151 -3.87 -26.18 2.06
C ASN A 151 -3.53 -25.64 0.68
N ALA A 152 -3.51 -24.33 0.53
CA ALA A 152 -3.12 -23.68 -0.72
C ALA A 152 -1.70 -23.11 -0.64
N ASN A 153 -1.02 -23.08 -1.79
CA ASN A 153 0.24 -22.36 -1.98
C ASN A 153 -0.01 -20.90 -2.35
N VAL A 154 0.92 -20.03 -1.94
CA VAL A 154 0.98 -18.67 -2.46
C VAL A 154 2.19 -18.50 -3.36
N VAL A 155 1.94 -17.97 -4.56
CA VAL A 155 2.97 -17.63 -5.55
C VAL A 155 2.90 -16.13 -5.81
N LEU A 156 4.00 -15.42 -5.58
CA LEU A 156 4.08 -13.98 -5.79
C LEU A 156 4.63 -13.69 -7.19
N ARG A 157 3.99 -12.75 -7.90
CA ARG A 157 4.38 -12.32 -9.24
C ARG A 157 4.50 -10.81 -9.30
N ARG A 158 5.71 -10.32 -9.57
CA ARG A 158 5.93 -8.91 -9.92
C ARG A 158 5.26 -8.53 -11.25
N GLN A 159 4.85 -7.27 -11.38
CA GLN A 159 4.34 -6.70 -12.63
C GLN A 159 5.41 -5.81 -13.30
N GLU A 160 5.62 -6.00 -14.62
CA GLU A 160 6.70 -5.36 -15.39
C GLU A 160 6.65 -3.83 -15.41
N SER A 161 5.46 -3.24 -15.41
CA SER A 161 5.25 -1.79 -15.60
C SER A 161 5.72 -0.90 -14.43
N THR A 162 6.37 -1.46 -13.41
CA THR A 162 6.64 -0.74 -12.13
C THR A 162 8.09 -0.86 -11.65
N THR A 163 9.06 -0.98 -12.55
CA THR A 163 10.41 -1.52 -12.30
C THR A 163 11.10 -1.04 -11.02
N THR A 164 11.07 0.26 -10.67
CA THR A 164 11.78 0.74 -9.46
C THR A 164 10.97 0.62 -8.17
N LYS A 165 9.67 0.90 -8.20
CA LYS A 165 8.81 0.94 -7.00
C LYS A 165 8.68 -0.44 -6.34
N TRP A 166 8.46 -1.48 -7.14
CA TRP A 166 8.32 -2.83 -6.59
C TRP A 166 9.63 -3.37 -6.02
N ILE A 167 10.78 -3.03 -6.62
CA ILE A 167 12.11 -3.45 -6.11
C ILE A 167 12.36 -2.84 -4.73
N ARG A 168 12.16 -1.52 -4.59
CA ARG A 168 12.30 -0.84 -3.29
C ARG A 168 11.35 -1.44 -2.26
N ALA A 169 10.09 -1.64 -2.63
CA ALA A 169 9.10 -2.23 -1.75
C ALA A 169 9.44 -3.68 -1.34
N ARG A 170 9.94 -4.52 -2.27
CA ARG A 170 10.45 -5.86 -1.95
C ARG A 170 11.58 -5.78 -0.93
N THR A 171 12.58 -4.93 -1.19
CA THR A 171 13.72 -4.76 -0.29
C THR A 171 13.25 -4.36 1.10
N ASP A 172 12.37 -3.36 1.21
CA ASP A 172 11.81 -2.90 2.48
C ASP A 172 11.03 -4.01 3.20
N VAL A 173 10.18 -4.77 2.49
CA VAL A 173 9.43 -5.90 3.08
C VAL A 173 10.39 -6.96 3.63
N THR A 174 11.35 -7.40 2.82
CA THR A 174 12.31 -8.46 3.22
C THR A 174 13.30 -8.00 4.28
N ARG A 175 13.52 -6.69 4.44
CA ARG A 175 14.39 -6.15 5.48
C ARG A 175 13.62 -6.05 6.81
N CYS A 176 12.46 -5.41 6.77
CA CYS A 176 11.78 -4.90 7.97
C CYS A 176 10.64 -5.77 8.49
N PHE A 177 10.28 -6.85 7.80
CA PHE A 177 9.26 -7.81 8.26
C PHE A 177 9.87 -9.20 8.35
N PRO A 178 10.37 -9.62 9.53
CA PRO A 178 11.13 -10.88 9.71
C PRO A 178 10.39 -12.13 9.23
N TYR A 179 9.06 -12.18 9.35
CA TYR A 179 8.29 -13.32 8.87
C TYR A 179 8.08 -13.32 7.35
N LEU A 180 8.41 -12.25 6.64
CA LEU A 180 8.24 -12.12 5.20
C LEU A 180 9.58 -12.15 4.43
N ARG A 181 10.72 -12.33 5.12
CA ARG A 181 12.05 -12.33 4.48
C ARG A 181 12.22 -13.42 3.43
N ASP A 182 11.65 -14.59 3.69
CA ASP A 182 11.83 -15.79 2.86
C ASP A 182 10.89 -15.82 1.64
N LEU A 183 10.09 -14.77 1.43
CA LEU A 183 9.17 -14.67 0.31
C LEU A 183 9.92 -14.54 -1.01
N ASN A 184 9.54 -15.36 -1.99
CA ASN A 184 10.02 -15.21 -3.36
C ASN A 184 9.05 -14.37 -4.19
N PHE A 185 9.35 -13.08 -4.31
CA PHE A 185 8.57 -12.07 -5.04
C PHE A 185 8.52 -12.30 -6.57
N GLU A 186 9.32 -13.23 -7.08
CA GLU A 186 9.49 -13.48 -8.51
C GLU A 186 9.09 -14.90 -8.92
N ALA A 187 8.62 -15.73 -7.97
CA ALA A 187 8.28 -17.12 -8.24
C ALA A 187 7.23 -17.30 -9.34
N GLY A 188 6.27 -16.38 -9.43
CA GLY A 188 5.23 -16.38 -10.46
C GLY A 188 5.59 -15.58 -11.72
N TYR A 189 6.79 -15.01 -11.79
CA TYR A 189 7.26 -14.25 -12.95
C TYR A 189 7.97 -15.20 -13.92
N THR A 190 7.19 -16.06 -14.57
CA THR A 190 7.65 -16.97 -15.63
C THR A 190 6.92 -16.67 -16.94
N ASP A 191 7.49 -17.10 -18.07
CA ASP A 191 6.90 -16.92 -19.39
C ASP A 191 5.56 -17.65 -19.49
N GLU A 192 5.45 -18.85 -18.91
CA GLU A 192 4.23 -19.66 -18.94
C GLU A 192 3.08 -18.98 -18.20
N ILE A 193 3.33 -18.48 -16.99
CA ILE A 193 2.30 -17.75 -16.21
C ILE A 193 1.94 -16.43 -16.90
N THR A 194 2.93 -15.77 -17.52
CA THR A 194 2.71 -14.50 -18.22
C THR A 194 1.87 -14.71 -19.47
N GLN A 195 2.16 -15.74 -20.26
CA GLN A 195 1.36 -16.13 -21.43
C GLN A 195 -0.06 -16.52 -21.01
N GLU A 196 -0.23 -17.32 -19.96
CA GLU A 196 -1.55 -17.72 -19.45
C GLU A 196 -2.37 -16.48 -19.04
N ILE A 197 -1.81 -15.57 -18.25
CA ILE A 197 -2.51 -14.33 -17.85
C ILE A 197 -2.84 -13.46 -19.06
N SER A 198 -1.95 -13.37 -20.05
CA SER A 198 -2.13 -12.54 -21.25
C SER A 198 -3.24 -13.10 -22.13
N PHE A 199 -3.22 -14.41 -22.37
CA PHE A 199 -4.27 -15.13 -23.08
C PHE A 199 -5.65 -14.90 -22.43
N LEU A 200 -5.71 -14.91 -21.11
CA LEU A 200 -6.96 -14.71 -20.37
C LEU A 200 -7.47 -13.26 -20.37
N LYS A 201 -6.59 -12.29 -20.59
CA LYS A 201 -6.99 -10.88 -20.75
C LYS A 201 -7.60 -10.58 -22.11
N ASP A 202 -7.37 -11.44 -23.10
CA ASP A 202 -7.90 -11.29 -24.45
C ASP A 202 -9.37 -11.78 -24.51
N PRO A 203 -10.35 -10.88 -24.69
CA PRO A 203 -11.76 -11.26 -24.77
C PRO A 203 -12.05 -12.21 -25.94
N ALA A 204 -11.27 -12.17 -27.02
CA ALA A 204 -11.45 -13.03 -28.19
C ALA A 204 -11.00 -14.48 -27.94
N LEU A 205 -10.13 -14.69 -26.95
CA LEU A 205 -9.56 -15.99 -26.60
C LEU A 205 -10.23 -16.64 -25.37
N GLN A 206 -11.17 -15.93 -24.73
CA GLN A 206 -12.05 -16.46 -23.69
C GLN A 206 -13.09 -17.42 -24.29
N SER A 207 -12.65 -18.53 -24.89
CA SER A 207 -13.51 -19.69 -25.13
C SER A 207 -14.01 -20.25 -23.78
N ASN A 208 -15.14 -20.95 -23.78
CA ASN A 208 -15.70 -21.59 -22.58
C ASN A 208 -14.70 -22.47 -21.79
N SER A 209 -13.62 -22.96 -22.43
CA SER A 209 -12.62 -23.83 -21.80
C SER A 209 -11.54 -23.09 -21.00
N THR A 210 -11.26 -21.81 -21.30
CA THR A 210 -10.16 -21.06 -20.69
C THR A 210 -10.60 -20.23 -19.49
N SER A 211 -11.84 -19.72 -19.51
CA SER A 211 -12.50 -19.13 -18.33
C SER A 211 -12.62 -20.11 -17.15
N ALA A 212 -12.41 -21.41 -17.42
CA ALA A 212 -12.41 -22.50 -16.44
C ALA A 212 -11.05 -22.77 -15.79
N ARG A 213 -10.08 -21.84 -15.83
CA ARG A 213 -8.76 -22.05 -15.17
C ARG A 213 -8.34 -20.92 -14.25
N LEU A 214 -8.95 -19.75 -14.38
CA LEU A 214 -8.59 -18.59 -13.59
C LEU A 214 -9.81 -18.04 -12.88
N ILE A 215 -9.75 -18.02 -11.56
CA ILE A 215 -10.77 -17.35 -10.77
C ILE A 215 -10.14 -16.10 -10.18
N GLU A 216 -10.71 -14.96 -10.49
CA GLU A 216 -10.25 -13.70 -9.95
C GLU A 216 -11.06 -13.36 -8.70
N ALA A 217 -10.38 -13.18 -7.57
CA ALA A 217 -11.02 -12.76 -6.33
C ALA A 217 -11.39 -11.27 -6.40
N ARG A 218 -12.43 -10.93 -7.16
CA ARG A 218 -12.78 -9.55 -7.59
C ARG A 218 -13.53 -8.74 -6.55
N ARG A 219 -14.45 -9.31 -5.77
CA ARG A 219 -15.39 -8.52 -4.94
C ARG A 219 -15.18 -8.76 -3.45
N GLU A 220 -15.43 -7.71 -2.67
CA GLU A 220 -15.52 -7.80 -1.22
C GLU A 220 -16.86 -8.45 -0.87
N GLY A 221 -16.87 -9.43 0.05
CA GLY A 221 -18.10 -10.06 0.53
C GLY A 221 -18.54 -11.34 -0.21
N GLU A 222 -17.99 -11.63 -1.39
CA GLU A 222 -18.27 -12.86 -2.17
C GLU A 222 -17.13 -13.91 -2.03
N TYR A 223 -16.38 -13.88 -0.91
CA TYR A 223 -15.21 -14.74 -0.74
C TYR A 223 -15.57 -16.22 -0.78
N ASP A 224 -16.64 -16.65 -0.09
CA ASP A 224 -17.05 -18.06 -0.08
C ASP A 224 -17.43 -18.57 -1.47
N GLU A 225 -18.26 -17.84 -2.22
CA GLU A 225 -18.67 -18.22 -3.58
C GLU A 225 -17.46 -18.31 -4.53
N THR A 226 -16.55 -17.34 -4.43
CA THR A 226 -15.31 -17.33 -5.21
C THR A 226 -14.44 -18.54 -4.87
N LEU A 227 -14.25 -18.83 -3.57
CA LEU A 227 -13.41 -19.93 -3.10
C LEU A 227 -14.03 -21.29 -3.42
N GLN A 228 -15.34 -21.46 -3.30
CA GLN A 228 -16.05 -22.69 -3.68
C GLN A 228 -15.98 -22.94 -5.18
N SER A 229 -16.14 -21.89 -5.99
CA SER A 229 -15.96 -21.97 -7.43
C SER A 229 -14.53 -22.43 -7.76
N PHE A 230 -13.54 -21.88 -7.05
CA PHE A 230 -12.13 -22.22 -7.24
C PHE A 230 -11.84 -23.67 -6.87
N LEU A 231 -12.36 -24.13 -5.73
CA LEU A 231 -12.20 -25.52 -5.29
C LEU A 231 -12.91 -26.51 -6.22
N SER A 232 -14.11 -26.17 -6.70
CA SER A 232 -14.85 -27.01 -7.65
C SER A 232 -14.07 -27.18 -8.95
N LEU A 233 -13.53 -26.08 -9.46
CA LEU A 233 -12.71 -26.06 -10.66
C LEU A 233 -11.40 -26.85 -10.49
N TYR A 234 -10.76 -26.66 -9.34
CA TYR A 234 -9.56 -27.38 -8.96
C TYR A 234 -9.82 -28.89 -8.91
N ALA A 235 -10.88 -29.32 -8.21
CA ALA A 235 -11.27 -30.72 -8.10
C ALA A 235 -11.52 -31.39 -9.46
N GLN A 236 -12.12 -30.69 -10.42
CA GLN A 236 -12.41 -31.22 -11.76
C GLN A 236 -11.16 -31.38 -12.63
N ASN A 237 -10.19 -30.47 -12.51
CA ASN A 237 -9.11 -30.34 -13.49
C ASN A 237 -7.72 -30.78 -12.99
N HIS A 238 -7.51 -30.91 -11.67
CA HIS A 238 -6.20 -31.24 -11.10
C HIS A 238 -5.67 -32.65 -11.41
N THR A 239 -6.47 -33.55 -12.00
CA THR A 239 -6.07 -34.93 -12.34
C THR A 239 -5.70 -35.13 -13.81
N ASN A 240 -6.09 -34.22 -14.72
CA ASN A 240 -5.87 -34.34 -16.17
C ASN A 240 -4.51 -33.76 -16.63
N MET A 241 -3.48 -33.91 -15.81
CA MET A 241 -2.22 -33.13 -15.86
C MET A 241 -1.15 -33.68 -16.82
N GLY A 242 -1.53 -33.99 -18.05
CA GLY A 242 -0.52 -34.14 -19.09
C GLY A 242 0.19 -32.81 -19.33
N LYS A 243 1.54 -32.81 -19.44
CA LYS A 243 2.30 -31.70 -20.06
C LYS A 243 1.84 -31.56 -21.52
N ARG A 244 0.75 -30.84 -21.77
CA ARG A 244 0.41 -30.39 -23.12
C ARG A 244 0.99 -28.99 -23.30
N ASN A 245 2.05 -28.90 -24.10
CA ASN A 245 2.53 -27.66 -24.73
C ASN A 245 2.93 -26.50 -23.80
N GLY A 246 3.49 -26.76 -22.61
CA GLY A 246 4.07 -25.70 -21.77
C GLY A 246 3.07 -24.83 -20.99
N TYR A 247 1.77 -25.15 -21.01
CA TYR A 247 0.76 -24.43 -20.23
C TYR A 247 0.67 -24.91 -18.77
N VAL A 248 0.39 -23.99 -17.85
CA VAL A 248 0.05 -24.32 -16.45
C VAL A 248 -1.36 -24.92 -16.44
N ASN A 249 -1.47 -26.24 -16.35
CA ASN A 249 -2.77 -26.94 -16.41
C ASN A 249 -3.52 -26.99 -15.05
N LYS A 250 -3.03 -26.31 -14.01
CA LYS A 250 -3.69 -26.24 -12.70
C LYS A 250 -4.53 -24.95 -12.62
N PRO A 251 -5.79 -25.01 -12.17
CA PRO A 251 -6.55 -23.81 -11.89
C PRO A 251 -5.82 -22.91 -10.88
N ILE A 252 -5.79 -21.61 -11.15
CA ILE A 252 -5.09 -20.61 -10.35
C ILE A 252 -6.12 -19.59 -9.84
N LEU A 253 -6.12 -19.34 -8.53
CA LEU A 253 -6.84 -18.21 -7.95
C LEU A 253 -5.96 -16.97 -8.07
N VAL A 254 -6.36 -15.99 -8.88
CA VAL A 254 -5.62 -14.74 -9.04
C VAL A 254 -6.15 -13.67 -8.11
N SER A 255 -5.22 -13.07 -7.36
CA SER A 255 -5.48 -11.92 -6.52
C SER A 255 -4.73 -10.70 -7.05
N LYS A 256 -5.48 -9.66 -7.45
CA LYS A 256 -4.98 -8.33 -7.86
C LYS A 256 -5.45 -7.21 -6.93
N LYS A 257 -6.14 -7.55 -5.85
CA LYS A 257 -6.66 -6.56 -4.90
C LYS A 257 -5.78 -6.52 -3.66
N MET A 258 -5.62 -5.33 -3.11
CA MET A 258 -5.00 -5.17 -1.80
C MET A 258 -6.06 -5.40 -0.74
N SER A 259 -5.68 -6.07 0.33
CA SER A 259 -6.43 -6.02 1.59
C SER A 259 -6.04 -4.78 2.38
N GLY A 260 -6.95 -4.32 3.22
CA GLY A 260 -6.76 -3.16 4.07
C GLY A 260 -8.07 -2.75 4.73
N LYS A 261 -9.13 -2.61 3.92
CA LYS A 261 -10.48 -2.23 4.36
C LYS A 261 -11.48 -3.31 3.92
N ASP A 262 -11.25 -4.55 4.32
CA ASP A 262 -12.04 -5.69 3.86
C ASP A 262 -12.22 -6.78 4.93
N LEU A 263 -13.05 -7.77 4.60
CA LEU A 263 -13.37 -8.90 5.47
C LEU A 263 -12.16 -9.78 5.79
N ILE A 264 -11.14 -9.80 4.93
CA ILE A 264 -9.92 -10.58 5.18
C ILE A 264 -9.15 -9.99 6.35
N VAL A 265 -8.93 -8.67 6.33
CA VAL A 265 -8.26 -7.97 7.44
C VAL A 265 -9.07 -8.12 8.72
N ASP A 266 -10.38 -7.96 8.63
CA ASP A 266 -11.27 -8.01 9.79
C ASP A 266 -11.30 -9.40 10.44
N LYS A 267 -11.42 -10.46 9.63
CA LYS A 267 -11.52 -11.84 10.10
C LYS A 267 -10.20 -12.38 10.64
N TYR A 268 -9.07 -12.01 10.03
CA TYR A 268 -7.75 -12.56 10.36
C TYR A 268 -6.78 -11.54 10.95
N TYR A 269 -7.31 -10.52 11.62
CA TYR A 269 -6.53 -9.39 12.10
C TYR A 269 -5.35 -9.82 13.00
N GLU A 270 -5.56 -10.73 13.94
CA GLU A 270 -4.52 -11.20 14.86
C GLU A 270 -3.39 -11.95 14.14
N ASP A 271 -3.74 -12.79 13.17
CA ASP A 271 -2.74 -13.51 12.37
C ASP A 271 -1.96 -12.54 11.47
N ILE A 272 -2.63 -11.51 10.93
CA ILE A 272 -2.00 -10.41 10.19
C ILE A 272 -1.01 -9.69 11.11
N ARG A 273 -1.41 -9.24 12.31
CA ARG A 273 -0.48 -8.59 13.25
C ARG A 273 0.75 -9.46 13.53
N ARG A 274 0.55 -10.78 13.66
CA ARG A 274 1.64 -11.73 13.92
C ARG A 274 2.61 -11.86 12.74
N ILE A 275 2.13 -12.06 11.50
CA ILE A 275 3.02 -12.17 10.32
C ILE A 275 3.65 -10.83 9.92
N TYR A 276 3.00 -9.71 10.20
CA TYR A 276 3.50 -8.37 9.89
C TYR A 276 4.23 -7.72 11.07
N HIS A 277 4.83 -8.54 11.94
CA HIS A 277 5.73 -8.02 12.96
C HIS A 277 6.83 -7.18 12.30
N PHE A 278 6.95 -5.92 12.73
CA PHE A 278 7.88 -4.95 12.18
C PHE A 278 9.16 -4.93 13.00
N ASP A 279 10.30 -4.93 12.32
CA ASP A 279 11.62 -4.85 12.93
C ASP A 279 11.96 -3.39 13.27
N GLU A 280 11.97 -3.05 14.56
CA GLU A 280 12.21 -1.68 15.04
C GLU A 280 13.60 -1.15 14.64
N SER A 281 14.55 -2.02 14.25
CA SER A 281 15.84 -1.57 13.69
C SER A 281 15.71 -0.83 12.34
N CYS A 282 14.55 -0.92 11.69
CA CYS A 282 14.23 -0.13 10.50
C CYS A 282 13.72 1.28 10.81
N CYS A 283 13.51 1.62 12.08
CA CYS A 283 13.09 2.94 12.50
C CYS A 283 14.28 3.90 12.59
N VAL A 284 14.07 5.14 12.13
CA VAL A 284 15.04 6.22 12.27
C VAL A 284 14.73 7.05 13.53
N ASP A 285 13.46 7.36 13.72
CA ASP A 285 12.89 8.08 14.83
C ASP A 285 11.41 7.67 14.99
N VAL A 286 10.80 8.13 16.08
CA VAL A 286 9.39 7.87 16.41
C VAL A 286 8.74 9.16 16.90
N PRO A 287 7.42 9.31 16.78
CA PRO A 287 6.72 10.48 17.32
C PRO A 287 6.73 10.52 18.85
N ASP A 288 6.53 11.70 19.42
CA ASP A 288 6.28 11.82 20.85
C ASP A 288 4.93 11.16 21.20
N ALA A 289 4.81 10.64 22.42
CA ALA A 289 3.60 9.96 22.88
C ALA A 289 2.33 10.85 22.82
N ASP A 290 2.48 12.16 23.01
CA ASP A 290 1.41 13.16 23.02
C ASP A 290 1.14 13.83 21.66
N GLU A 291 1.89 13.44 20.61
CA GLU A 291 1.74 13.98 19.26
C GLU A 291 0.59 13.31 18.50
N SER A 292 -0.28 14.15 17.91
CA SER A 292 -1.20 13.71 16.86
C SER A 292 -0.46 13.65 15.52
N ILE A 293 -0.54 12.52 14.80
CA ILE A 293 0.21 12.33 13.56
C ILE A 293 -0.69 12.54 12.36
N PHE A 294 -0.30 13.46 11.48
CA PHE A 294 -1.01 13.75 10.25
C PHE A 294 -0.22 13.27 9.02
N HIS A 295 -0.74 12.24 8.36
CA HIS A 295 -0.21 11.75 7.09
C HIS A 295 -0.85 12.50 5.92
N PHE A 296 -0.16 13.53 5.45
CA PHE A 296 -0.53 14.32 4.28
C PHE A 296 0.15 13.75 3.04
N ARG A 297 -0.63 13.21 2.10
CA ARG A 297 -0.06 12.53 0.93
C ARG A 297 0.32 13.50 -0.17
N ASN A 298 -0.43 14.60 -0.28
CA ASN A 298 -0.24 15.63 -1.27
C ASN A 298 -0.34 15.07 -2.70
N PHE A 299 -1.46 14.38 -3.00
CA PHE A 299 -1.67 13.64 -4.25
C PHE A 299 -1.46 14.48 -5.51
N VAL A 300 -1.80 15.77 -5.43
CA VAL A 300 -1.65 16.73 -6.53
C VAL A 300 -0.16 16.95 -6.88
N SER A 301 0.75 16.87 -5.90
CA SER A 301 2.20 16.91 -6.16
C SER A 301 2.77 15.54 -6.56
N GLU A 302 2.08 14.44 -6.23
CA GLU A 302 2.49 13.07 -6.62
C GLU A 302 2.28 12.81 -8.11
N ASP A 303 1.08 13.12 -8.63
CA ASP A 303 0.76 13.02 -10.06
C ASP A 303 -0.40 13.97 -10.33
N SER A 304 -0.23 14.90 -11.28
CA SER A 304 -1.28 15.87 -11.63
C SER A 304 -2.58 15.21 -12.07
N ARG A 305 -2.52 13.98 -12.62
CA ARG A 305 -3.70 13.19 -12.95
C ARG A 305 -4.45 12.71 -11.71
N LEU A 306 -3.74 12.38 -10.63
CA LEU A 306 -4.36 12.05 -9.35
C LEU A 306 -5.05 13.27 -8.72
N GLY A 307 -4.54 14.48 -8.96
CA GLY A 307 -5.21 15.71 -8.53
C GLY A 307 -6.62 15.90 -9.10
N ASN A 308 -6.88 15.31 -10.28
CA ASN A 308 -8.20 15.31 -10.92
C ASN A 308 -9.06 14.10 -10.53
N ASP A 309 -8.47 13.07 -9.93
CA ASP A 309 -9.22 11.93 -9.39
C ASP A 309 -9.98 12.37 -8.14
N VAL A 310 -11.30 12.32 -8.21
CA VAL A 310 -12.19 12.73 -7.12
C VAL A 310 -11.97 11.92 -5.84
N THR A 311 -11.44 10.70 -5.96
CA THR A 311 -11.09 9.86 -4.81
C THR A 311 -9.74 10.21 -4.17
N CYS A 312 -8.97 11.10 -4.78
CA CYS A 312 -7.65 11.58 -4.32
C CYS A 312 -7.69 13.05 -3.86
N LYS A 313 -8.88 13.62 -3.66
CA LYS A 313 -9.03 14.98 -3.10
C LYS A 313 -8.63 15.00 -1.63
N GLU A 314 -7.94 16.08 -1.24
CA GLU A 314 -7.48 16.34 0.13
C GLU A 314 -8.11 17.64 0.66
N LEU A 315 -8.25 17.73 2.00
CA LEU A 315 -8.86 18.86 2.67
C LEU A 315 -8.01 20.11 2.60
N ALA A 316 -8.63 21.26 2.35
CA ALA A 316 -7.92 22.54 2.35
C ALA A 316 -7.23 22.79 3.71
N PRO A 317 -6.12 23.56 3.74
CA PRO A 317 -5.34 23.81 4.95
C PRO A 317 -6.16 24.26 6.17
N ASP A 318 -7.08 25.21 5.98
CA ASP A 318 -7.94 25.68 7.07
C ASP A 318 -8.95 24.62 7.53
N GLN A 319 -9.44 23.75 6.64
CA GLN A 319 -10.33 22.64 7.03
C GLN A 319 -9.55 21.56 7.80
N VAL A 320 -8.29 21.30 7.42
CA VAL A 320 -7.42 20.40 8.19
C VAL A 320 -7.28 20.92 9.62
N ALA A 321 -6.90 22.18 9.80
CA ALA A 321 -6.70 22.73 11.13
C ALA A 321 -8.02 22.89 11.91
N ASN A 322 -9.07 23.45 11.31
CA ASN A 322 -10.28 23.88 12.03
C ASN A 322 -11.40 22.83 12.07
N GLU A 323 -11.42 21.85 11.16
CA GLU A 323 -12.45 20.81 11.11
C GLU A 323 -11.87 19.43 11.46
N LEU A 324 -10.83 18.99 10.75
CA LEU A 324 -10.23 17.68 10.97
C LEU A 324 -9.59 17.59 12.36
N PHE A 325 -8.88 18.62 12.79
CA PHE A 325 -8.24 18.70 14.10
C PHE A 325 -8.94 19.66 15.07
N ALA A 326 -10.24 19.90 14.90
CA ALA A 326 -11.04 20.80 15.73
C ALA A 326 -10.95 20.49 17.24
N HIS A 327 -10.75 19.22 17.60
CA HIS A 327 -10.67 18.75 18.99
C HIS A 327 -9.36 19.09 19.70
N LEU A 328 -8.32 19.54 18.97
CA LEU A 328 -7.05 19.95 19.56
C LEU A 328 -7.16 21.35 20.16
N ASN A 329 -6.50 21.54 21.30
CA ASN A 329 -6.40 22.80 22.04
C ASN A 329 -5.09 23.54 21.73
N PRO A 330 -5.01 24.85 21.99
CA PRO A 330 -3.75 25.59 21.99
C PRO A 330 -2.67 24.87 22.81
N GLY A 331 -1.48 24.71 22.22
CA GLY A 331 -0.35 24.01 22.83
C GLY A 331 -0.26 22.51 22.51
N ASP A 332 -1.33 21.88 22.02
CA ASP A 332 -1.27 20.49 21.54
C ASP A 332 -0.28 20.35 20.38
N LYS A 333 0.26 19.14 20.21
CA LYS A 333 1.28 18.86 19.20
C LYS A 333 0.74 18.08 17.99
N VAL A 334 1.18 18.47 16.80
CA VAL A 334 0.93 17.76 15.54
C VAL A 334 2.25 17.54 14.79
N ALA A 335 2.53 16.29 14.40
CA ALA A 335 3.61 15.99 13.47
C ALA A 335 3.05 15.64 12.09
N ILE A 336 3.51 16.33 11.05
CA ILE A 336 3.06 16.12 9.67
C ILE A 336 4.08 15.27 8.93
N THR A 337 3.68 14.09 8.45
CA THR A 337 4.46 13.32 7.47
C THR A 337 3.94 13.62 6.07
N SER A 338 4.85 13.98 5.16
CA SER A 338 4.52 14.20 3.75
C SER A 338 5.71 13.79 2.90
N ARG A 339 5.44 13.22 1.72
CA ARG A 339 6.48 12.98 0.70
C ARG A 339 7.12 14.28 0.20
N TYR A 340 6.40 15.40 0.35
CA TYR A 340 6.80 16.73 -0.09
C TYR A 340 6.77 17.70 1.10
N PRO A 341 7.74 17.59 2.03
CA PRO A 341 7.73 18.39 3.26
C PRO A 341 7.89 19.90 2.99
N ASP A 342 8.63 20.28 1.94
CA ASP A 342 8.89 21.68 1.59
C ASP A 342 7.85 22.29 0.62
N ASP A 343 6.87 21.49 0.19
CA ASP A 343 5.80 21.91 -0.71
C ASP A 343 4.96 23.03 -0.08
N PHE A 344 4.53 23.99 -0.91
CA PHE A 344 3.77 25.14 -0.43
C PHE A 344 2.46 24.73 0.26
N ARG A 345 1.81 23.63 -0.15
CA ARG A 345 0.57 23.14 0.47
C ARG A 345 0.83 22.57 1.86
N THR A 346 1.96 21.88 2.05
CA THR A 346 2.40 21.44 3.37
C THR A 346 2.63 22.65 4.29
N ARG A 347 3.28 23.71 3.77
CA ARG A 347 3.48 24.97 4.51
C ARG A 347 2.17 25.67 4.88
N MET A 348 1.20 25.74 3.96
CA MET A 348 -0.11 26.33 4.29
C MET A 348 -0.83 25.56 5.41
N ILE A 349 -0.69 24.23 5.48
CA ILE A 349 -1.24 23.43 6.58
C ILE A 349 -0.54 23.77 7.91
N VAL A 350 0.78 23.92 7.90
CA VAL A 350 1.56 24.37 9.07
C VAL A 350 1.04 25.73 9.56
N GLU A 351 0.92 26.71 8.67
CA GLU A 351 0.41 28.04 8.99
C GLU A 351 -1.01 28.00 9.58
N ALA A 352 -1.88 27.13 9.06
CA ALA A 352 -3.24 26.95 9.57
C ALA A 352 -3.26 26.39 11.00
N PHE A 353 -2.35 25.47 11.35
CA PHE A 353 -2.16 25.00 12.72
C PHE A 353 -1.59 26.09 13.65
N GLU A 354 -0.58 26.81 13.20
CA GLU A 354 0.06 27.89 13.97
C GLU A 354 -0.93 29.00 14.32
N LYS A 355 -1.85 29.36 13.41
CA LYS A 355 -2.95 30.31 13.68
C LYS A 355 -3.85 29.89 14.83
N ARG A 356 -3.97 28.58 15.10
CA ARG A 356 -4.72 28.02 16.26
C ARG A 356 -3.86 27.88 17.53
N ASN A 357 -2.61 28.35 17.51
CA ASN A 357 -1.61 28.12 18.55
C ASN A 357 -1.33 26.62 18.79
N ILE A 358 -1.46 25.78 17.76
CA ILE A 358 -1.08 24.36 17.82
C ILE A 358 0.39 24.24 17.46
N ARG A 359 1.15 23.45 18.23
CA ARG A 359 2.57 23.19 17.97
C ARG A 359 2.68 22.18 16.84
N VAL A 360 3.13 22.62 15.69
CA VAL A 360 3.25 21.77 14.51
C VAL A 360 4.70 21.64 14.08
N ARG A 361 5.08 20.43 13.65
CA ARG A 361 6.36 20.20 12.97
C ARG A 361 6.15 19.36 11.72
N VAL A 362 6.94 19.64 10.68
CA VAL A 362 7.01 18.78 9.50
C VAL A 362 8.14 17.79 9.70
N VAL A 363 7.81 16.52 9.52
CA VAL A 363 8.76 15.42 9.58
C VAL A 363 9.65 15.50 8.33
N GLY A 364 10.97 15.57 8.53
CA GLY A 364 11.93 15.77 7.44
C GLY A 364 11.95 14.61 6.42
N PRO A 365 12.48 14.85 5.20
CA PRO A 365 12.55 13.84 4.15
C PRO A 365 13.20 12.54 4.64
N ARG A 366 12.59 11.40 4.31
CA ARG A 366 13.09 10.08 4.71
C ARG A 366 12.64 8.99 3.75
N SER A 367 13.15 7.78 3.94
CA SER A 367 12.72 6.62 3.16
C SER A 367 11.27 6.24 3.49
N GLY A 368 10.60 5.58 2.54
CA GLY A 368 9.22 5.12 2.75
C GLY A 368 9.08 4.19 3.97
N VAL A 369 10.07 3.36 4.27
CA VAL A 369 10.05 2.50 5.46
C VAL A 369 10.23 3.27 6.77
N ALA A 370 11.04 4.34 6.77
CA ALA A 370 11.19 5.21 7.94
C ALA A 370 9.92 6.02 8.19
N ASP A 371 9.26 6.53 7.15
CA ASP A 371 7.92 7.12 7.25
C ASP A 371 6.91 6.11 7.79
N PHE A 372 6.90 4.88 7.26
CA PHE A 372 5.98 3.83 7.70
C PHE A 372 6.17 3.49 9.19
N CYS A 373 7.42 3.34 9.66
CA CYS A 373 7.70 3.18 11.08
C CYS A 373 7.17 4.35 11.91
N PHE A 374 7.48 5.59 11.51
CA PHE A 374 7.03 6.78 12.24
C PHE A 374 5.50 6.80 12.41
N LEU A 375 4.74 6.46 11.35
CA LEU A 375 3.28 6.34 11.41
C LEU A 375 2.80 5.20 12.33
N MET A 376 3.47 4.04 12.30
CA MET A 376 3.12 2.90 13.16
C MET A 376 3.31 3.19 14.65
N HIS A 377 4.30 4.01 14.99
CA HIS A 377 4.61 4.38 16.37
C HIS A 377 3.77 5.54 16.92
N ALA A 378 2.82 6.08 16.14
CA ALA A 378 1.83 7.02 16.66
C ALA A 378 1.08 6.40 17.87
N GLN A 379 1.02 7.11 19.00
CA GLN A 379 0.34 6.63 20.21
C GLN A 379 -1.02 7.32 20.40
N LYS A 380 -1.05 8.67 20.35
CA LYS A 380 -2.29 9.45 20.53
C LYS A 380 -3.28 9.23 19.40
N GLU A 381 -3.02 9.75 18.20
CA GLU A 381 -3.88 9.51 17.04
C GLU A 381 -3.08 9.53 15.73
N LEU A 382 -3.56 8.77 14.75
CA LEU A 382 -3.05 8.74 13.39
C LEU A 382 -4.17 9.17 12.44
N VAL A 383 -3.94 10.23 11.67
CA VAL A 383 -4.93 10.85 10.80
C VAL A 383 -4.41 10.96 9.38
N GLY A 384 -5.24 10.64 8.39
CA GLY A 384 -4.88 10.83 6.99
C GLY A 384 -6.02 10.46 6.04
N THR A 385 -5.76 10.55 4.75
CA THR A 385 -6.74 10.17 3.71
C THR A 385 -7.00 8.66 3.69
N ALA A 386 -8.28 8.26 3.63
CA ALA A 386 -8.73 6.87 3.53
C ALA A 386 -8.30 6.17 2.22
N LYS A 387 -7.79 6.92 1.25
CA LYS A 387 -7.19 6.42 0.01
C LYS A 387 -5.72 6.00 0.18
N SER A 388 -5.04 6.49 1.22
CA SER A 388 -3.63 6.15 1.47
C SER A 388 -3.51 4.73 2.01
N SER A 389 -2.89 3.84 1.22
CA SER A 389 -2.54 2.48 1.66
C SER A 389 -1.56 2.52 2.83
N PHE A 390 -0.64 3.48 2.83
CA PHE A 390 0.29 3.75 3.94
C PHE A 390 -0.42 4.04 5.25
N LEU A 391 -1.40 4.96 5.24
CA LEU A 391 -2.19 5.27 6.44
C LEU A 391 -2.93 4.03 6.94
N ILE A 392 -3.62 3.32 6.05
CA ILE A 392 -4.42 2.16 6.43
C ILE A 392 -3.53 1.09 7.05
N TRP A 393 -2.42 0.73 6.42
CA TRP A 393 -1.53 -0.31 6.92
C TRP A 393 -0.77 0.09 8.19
N ALA A 394 -0.30 1.34 8.30
CA ALA A 394 0.30 1.84 9.52
C ALA A 394 -0.72 1.87 10.67
N GLY A 395 -1.96 2.26 10.38
CA GLY A 395 -3.05 2.18 11.34
C GLY A 395 -3.33 0.74 11.78
N LEU A 396 -3.42 -0.23 10.85
CA LEU A 396 -3.69 -1.63 11.17
C LEU A 396 -2.60 -2.25 12.04
N LEU A 397 -1.34 -1.96 11.78
CA LEU A 397 -0.21 -2.61 12.46
C LEU A 397 0.32 -1.83 13.66
N GLY A 398 0.07 -0.52 13.71
CA GLY A 398 0.63 0.40 14.69
C GLY A 398 -0.12 0.46 16.03
N ASN A 399 0.28 1.42 16.85
CA ASN A 399 -0.11 1.54 18.25
C ASN A 399 -1.09 2.69 18.53
N ALA A 400 -1.59 3.37 17.50
CA ALA A 400 -2.43 4.54 17.66
C ALA A 400 -3.77 4.17 18.33
N THR A 401 -4.10 4.86 19.43
CA THR A 401 -5.38 4.66 20.13
C THR A 401 -6.58 5.07 19.29
N LYS A 402 -6.37 5.98 18.33
CA LYS A 402 -7.37 6.42 17.35
C LYS A 402 -6.76 6.52 15.96
N VAL A 403 -7.39 5.89 14.97
CA VAL A 403 -7.02 6.03 13.56
C VAL A 403 -8.18 6.66 12.81
N ARG A 404 -7.94 7.83 12.20
CA ARG A 404 -8.98 8.61 11.51
C ARG A 404 -8.65 8.69 10.02
N ALA A 405 -9.40 7.94 9.23
CA ALA A 405 -9.27 7.87 7.78
C ALA A 405 -10.36 8.74 7.15
N TYR A 406 -9.99 9.93 6.66
CA TYR A 406 -10.96 10.87 6.10
C TYR A 406 -11.11 10.71 4.57
N THR A 407 -12.29 11.03 4.06
CA THR A 407 -12.58 11.19 2.63
C THR A 407 -13.19 12.57 2.41
N VAL A 408 -12.87 13.20 1.29
CA VAL A 408 -13.45 14.48 0.88
C VAL A 408 -14.59 14.23 -0.10
N ASN A 409 -15.75 14.81 0.17
CA ASN A 409 -16.92 14.79 -0.71
C ASN A 409 -16.95 16.06 -1.55
N THR A 410 -16.83 15.92 -2.87
CA THR A 410 -16.97 17.04 -3.80
C THR A 410 -18.41 17.11 -4.30
N SER A 411 -19.02 18.30 -4.22
CA SER A 411 -20.38 18.52 -4.71
C SER A 411 -20.50 18.13 -6.20
N GLY A 412 -21.46 17.26 -6.52
CA GLY A 412 -21.78 16.88 -7.90
C GLY A 412 -21.33 15.48 -8.30
N GLU A 413 -20.48 14.82 -7.51
CA GLU A 413 -20.12 13.42 -7.73
C GLU A 413 -20.49 12.59 -6.51
N GLN A 414 -21.19 11.48 -6.71
CA GLN A 414 -21.35 10.45 -5.68
C GLN A 414 -20.00 9.76 -5.48
N GLY A 415 -19.06 10.45 -4.83
CA GLY A 415 -17.80 9.85 -4.42
C GLY A 415 -18.10 8.62 -3.58
N THR A 416 -17.49 7.49 -3.91
CA THR A 416 -17.61 6.28 -3.09
C THR A 416 -17.01 6.57 -1.72
N PHE A 417 -17.88 6.79 -0.72
CA PHE A 417 -17.43 6.95 0.65
C PHE A 417 -16.75 5.66 1.08
N ASN A 418 -15.43 5.74 1.23
CA ASN A 418 -14.53 4.64 1.51
C ASN A 418 -14.64 4.17 2.98
N ARG A 419 -15.83 3.74 3.40
CA ARG A 419 -16.10 3.21 4.73
C ARG A 419 -16.01 1.69 4.75
N TYR A 420 -15.35 1.15 5.78
CA TYR A 420 -15.44 -0.25 6.14
C TYR A 420 -15.88 -0.36 7.60
N LYS A 421 -16.77 -1.31 7.91
CA LYS A 421 -17.30 -1.52 9.26
C LYS A 421 -16.60 -2.73 9.88
N TYR A 422 -15.46 -2.49 10.53
CA TYR A 422 -14.75 -3.55 11.23
C TYR A 422 -15.62 -4.19 12.33
N THR A 423 -15.55 -5.51 12.41
CA THR A 423 -16.18 -6.35 13.42
C THR A 423 -15.18 -6.77 14.49
N HIS A 424 -13.89 -6.83 14.18
CA HIS A 424 -12.82 -7.07 15.14
C HIS A 424 -12.84 -6.01 16.27
N PRO A 425 -12.88 -6.40 17.56
CA PRO A 425 -13.08 -5.45 18.66
C PRO A 425 -12.05 -4.31 18.69
N GLU A 426 -10.76 -4.63 18.48
CA GLU A 426 -9.70 -3.64 18.49
C GLU A 426 -9.84 -2.64 17.32
N LEU A 427 -10.06 -3.13 16.09
CA LEU A 427 -10.21 -2.27 14.92
C LEU A 427 -11.47 -1.41 15.03
N LYS A 428 -12.58 -2.01 15.47
CA LYS A 428 -13.85 -1.32 15.70
C LYS A 428 -13.70 -0.21 16.74
N SER A 429 -12.92 -0.41 17.80
CA SER A 429 -12.75 0.59 18.85
C SER A 429 -11.91 1.78 18.39
N ARG A 430 -10.88 1.58 17.56
CA ARG A 430 -9.92 2.63 17.19
C ARG A 430 -10.07 3.25 15.80
N PHE A 431 -10.53 2.51 14.80
CA PHE A 431 -10.68 3.06 13.43
C PHE A 431 -11.97 3.87 13.27
N ARG A 432 -11.85 5.06 12.67
CA ARG A 432 -12.96 5.94 12.30
C ARG A 432 -12.80 6.35 10.85
N PHE A 433 -13.85 6.15 10.06
CA PHE A 433 -13.94 6.66 8.70
C PHE A 433 -14.81 7.90 8.69
N GLU A 434 -14.25 9.01 8.25
CA GLU A 434 -14.87 10.34 8.35
C GLU A 434 -15.08 10.91 6.95
N LEU A 435 -16.20 11.61 6.74
CA LEU A 435 -16.54 12.25 5.47
C LEU A 435 -16.64 13.75 5.71
N TYR A 436 -15.91 14.52 4.92
CA TYR A 436 -15.89 15.98 5.00
C TYR A 436 -16.36 16.58 3.68
N ALA A 437 -17.10 17.69 3.73
CA ALA A 437 -17.47 18.43 2.54
C ALA A 437 -16.26 19.26 2.05
N ALA A 438 -15.94 19.17 0.76
CA ALA A 438 -15.02 20.12 0.15
C ALA A 438 -15.75 21.45 -0.06
N ASN A 439 -15.38 22.47 0.72
CA ASN A 439 -15.80 23.86 0.43
C ASN A 439 -14.89 24.46 -0.66
N ILE A 440 -13.60 24.15 -0.59
CA ILE A 440 -12.52 24.38 -1.58
C ILE A 440 -11.56 23.19 -1.39
N SER A 441 -11.10 22.52 -2.45
CA SER A 441 -10.13 21.43 -2.31
C SER A 441 -8.69 21.93 -2.37
N VAL A 442 -7.74 21.19 -1.81
CA VAL A 442 -6.30 21.49 -1.96
C VAL A 442 -5.89 21.58 -3.43
N SER A 443 -6.57 20.85 -4.31
CA SER A 443 -6.32 20.88 -5.75
C SER A 443 -6.66 22.22 -6.40
N ASP A 444 -7.50 23.03 -5.77
CA ASP A 444 -7.89 24.35 -6.26
C ASP A 444 -6.87 25.43 -5.86
N LEU A 445 -5.94 25.09 -4.96
CA LEU A 445 -4.80 25.93 -4.60
C LEU A 445 -3.73 25.80 -5.69
N VAL A 446 -3.85 26.62 -6.72
CA VAL A 446 -2.81 26.77 -7.74
C VAL A 446 -1.67 27.59 -7.14
N LEU A 447 -0.43 27.18 -7.36
CA LEU A 447 0.74 28.03 -7.11
C LEU A 447 0.48 29.41 -7.75
N PRO A 448 0.70 30.53 -7.04
CA PRO A 448 0.80 31.81 -7.71
C PRO A 448 1.83 31.63 -8.83
N LYS A 449 1.44 31.86 -10.08
CA LYS A 449 2.43 31.93 -11.18
C LYS A 449 3.38 33.06 -10.79
N MET A 450 4.60 32.70 -10.40
CA MET A 450 5.67 33.66 -10.16
C MET A 450 6.09 34.33 -11.47
#